data_AF-A0A508BKS3-F1
#
_entry.id   AF-A0A508BKS3-F1
#
_cell.length_a   1.000
_cell.length_b   1.000
_cell.length_c   1.000
_cell.angle_alpha   90.00
_cell.angle_beta   90.00
_cell.angle_gamma   90.00
#
_symmetry.space_group_name_H-M   'P 1'
#
loop_
_entity.id
_entity.type
_entity.pdbx_description
1 polymer ?
#
loop_
_entity_poly.entity_id
_entity_poly.type
_entity_poly.pdbx_seq_one_letter_code
_entity_poly.pdbx_strand_id
1 'polypeptide(L)'
;MTWTGVRTIMVLELRQRVRATRWRIMLGIWLAVLIVLCGGLVIAVETTSPDGASNDFLLTLYDIVVCFVLGIGLIVAPTLSATSINGDRADATLALLQATALRSREIVVGKLLAAWVAAIAFLGVAVPFLIGLTVAGGSHWQALLAHLVILVFTLGAVCAIGLGFSALAARPSASAVLTYLVVAALVVGTPLFMAISSPLAVGNQTLVTYSVDYDKSTEGKLVCKTDPEVSVEEVTHTDRIWWMLAPNPFIILGDATAHAPRRLDGWGHRSSYSPLEATGSWTDELRDPKPDRVVSNFCDNWKDSSDAPSSRRDSGAPVAKHLVFWPVSLVVLMALGAGGVVTASRRLRVPAGRLPRGVRLA
;
A
#
# COMPACT_ATOMS: atom_id res chain seq x y z
N MET A 1 28.41 -12.76 11.58
CA MET A 1 28.22 -11.71 10.57
C MET A 1 29.02 -10.54 11.05
N THR A 2 30.07 -10.17 10.34
CA THR A 2 30.84 -8.98 10.68
C THR A 2 30.16 -7.77 10.03
N TRP A 3 29.63 -6.86 10.85
CA TRP A 3 28.94 -5.64 10.39
C TRP A 3 29.84 -4.76 9.50
N THR A 4 31.15 -4.85 9.72
CA THR A 4 32.18 -4.20 8.91
C THR A 4 32.10 -4.61 7.45
N GLY A 5 32.08 -5.91 7.12
CA GLY A 5 32.01 -6.41 5.74
C GLY A 5 30.77 -5.95 4.98
N VAL A 6 29.60 -5.99 5.62
CA VAL A 6 28.33 -5.49 5.05
C VAL A 6 28.43 -4.00 4.72
N ARG A 7 28.95 -3.21 5.66
CA ARG A 7 29.12 -1.76 5.48
C ARG A 7 30.09 -1.43 4.35
N THR A 8 31.20 -2.17 4.21
CA THR A 8 32.18 -1.90 3.14
C THR A 8 31.56 -2.06 1.76
N ILE A 9 30.85 -3.17 1.53
CA ILE A 9 30.17 -3.44 0.26
C ILE A 9 29.11 -2.37 -0.02
N MET A 10 28.27 -2.07 0.97
CA MET A 10 27.24 -1.04 0.85
C MET A 10 27.82 0.32 0.44
N VAL A 11 28.90 0.76 1.11
CA VAL A 11 29.54 2.05 0.81
C VAL A 11 30.17 2.08 -0.58
N LEU A 12 30.79 0.98 -1.03
CA LEU A 12 31.38 0.88 -2.37
C LEU A 12 30.32 1.03 -3.46
N GLU A 13 29.23 0.27 -3.35
CA GLU A 13 28.08 0.31 -4.26
C GLU A 13 27.42 1.70 -4.30
N LEU A 14 27.19 2.30 -3.14
CA LEU A 14 26.63 3.65 -3.05
C LEU A 14 27.54 4.70 -3.67
N ARG A 15 28.86 4.61 -3.45
CA ARG A 15 29.82 5.53 -4.07
C ARG A 15 29.83 5.39 -5.59
N GLN A 16 29.74 4.18 -6.13
CA GLN A 16 29.63 3.96 -7.58
C GLN A 16 28.36 4.61 -8.14
N ARG A 17 27.21 4.44 -7.48
CA ARG A 17 25.93 5.05 -7.89
C ARG A 17 25.97 6.57 -7.84
N VAL A 18 26.48 7.16 -6.75
CA VAL A 18 26.58 8.63 -6.58
C VAL A 18 27.57 9.27 -7.57
N ARG A 19 28.61 8.53 -7.98
CA ARG A 19 29.56 8.97 -9.02
C ARG A 19 28.96 8.90 -10.42
N ALA A 20 27.98 8.02 -10.65
CA ALA A 20 27.32 7.94 -11.94
C ALA A 20 26.45 9.18 -12.19
N THR A 21 26.74 9.93 -13.26
CA THR A 21 25.97 11.12 -13.66
C THR A 21 24.49 10.79 -13.87
N ARG A 22 24.19 9.58 -14.36
CA ARG A 22 22.82 9.07 -14.56
C ARG A 22 21.98 9.12 -13.27
N TRP A 23 22.57 8.78 -12.13
CA TRP A 23 21.87 8.79 -10.84
C TRP A 23 21.45 10.20 -10.43
N ARG A 24 22.36 11.17 -10.57
CA ARG A 24 22.10 12.59 -10.25
C ARG A 24 21.05 13.18 -11.17
N ILE A 25 21.11 12.86 -12.47
CA ILE A 25 20.10 13.27 -13.45
C ILE A 25 18.73 12.69 -13.08
N MET A 26 18.67 11.40 -12.70
CA MET A 26 17.41 10.76 -12.32
C MET A 26 16.77 11.40 -11.08
N LEU A 27 17.57 11.75 -10.05
CA LEU A 27 17.09 12.50 -8.88
C LEU A 27 16.66 13.93 -9.25
N GLY A 28 17.38 14.61 -10.14
CA GLY A 28 17.01 15.95 -10.63
C GLY A 28 15.69 15.95 -11.41
N ILE A 29 15.51 14.98 -12.31
CA ILE A 29 14.25 14.77 -13.04
C ILE A 29 13.12 14.47 -12.05
N TRP A 30 13.36 13.59 -11.08
CA TRP A 30 12.37 13.27 -10.06
C TRP A 30 11.93 14.49 -9.25
N LEU A 31 12.89 15.32 -8.82
CA LEU A 31 12.60 16.58 -8.14
C LEU A 31 11.80 17.51 -9.05
N ALA A 32 12.18 17.66 -10.33
CA ALA A 32 11.46 18.50 -11.28
C ALA A 32 10.02 18.02 -11.48
N VAL A 33 9.81 16.70 -11.59
CA VAL A 33 8.46 16.11 -11.69
C VAL A 33 7.64 16.40 -10.44
N LEU A 34 8.21 16.31 -9.24
CA LEU A 34 7.51 16.65 -8.00
C LEU A 34 7.16 18.14 -7.90
N ILE A 35 8.05 19.02 -8.34
CA ILE A 35 7.80 20.47 -8.41
C ILE A 35 6.66 20.75 -9.38
N VAL A 36 6.70 20.15 -10.58
CA VAL A 36 5.65 20.32 -11.60
C VAL A 36 4.33 19.74 -11.12
N LEU A 37 4.34 18.56 -10.48
CA LEU A 37 3.14 17.94 -9.96
C LEU A 37 2.53 18.81 -8.84
N CYS A 38 3.28 19.11 -7.79
CA CYS A 38 2.76 19.88 -6.66
C CYS A 38 2.43 21.32 -7.06
N GLY A 39 3.33 21.99 -7.79
CA GLY A 39 3.15 23.37 -8.23
C GLY A 39 2.06 23.52 -9.28
N GLY A 40 2.01 22.62 -10.26
CA GLY A 40 0.99 22.63 -11.32
C GLY A 40 -0.42 22.39 -10.78
N LEU A 41 -0.57 21.48 -9.81
CA LEU A 41 -1.85 21.25 -9.13
C LEU A 41 -2.29 22.44 -8.26
N VAL A 42 -1.36 23.10 -7.56
CA VAL A 42 -1.66 24.32 -6.80
C VAL A 42 -2.13 25.45 -7.73
N ILE A 43 -1.41 25.70 -8.84
CA ILE A 43 -1.77 26.72 -9.83
C ILE A 43 -3.12 26.41 -10.46
N ALA A 44 -3.37 25.16 -10.84
CA ALA A 44 -4.65 24.75 -11.43
C ALA A 44 -5.84 25.10 -10.52
N VAL A 45 -5.68 24.96 -9.20
CA VAL A 45 -6.72 25.31 -8.24
C VAL A 45 -6.89 26.80 -8.06
N GLU A 46 -5.80 27.56 -7.95
CA GLU A 46 -5.91 29.03 -7.88
C GLU A 46 -6.65 29.59 -9.10
N THR A 47 -6.45 29.00 -10.29
CA THR A 47 -7.15 29.43 -11.51
C THR A 47 -8.62 28.99 -11.62
N THR A 48 -8.99 27.87 -10.99
CA THR A 48 -10.34 27.26 -11.13
C THR A 48 -11.28 27.62 -9.97
N SER A 49 -10.72 28.00 -8.81
CA SER A 49 -11.48 28.26 -7.59
C SER A 49 -11.01 29.57 -6.93
N PRO A 50 -11.43 30.73 -7.47
CA PRO A 50 -11.01 32.04 -6.98
C PRO A 50 -11.51 32.37 -5.57
N ASP A 51 -12.56 31.69 -5.08
CA ASP A 51 -13.10 31.87 -3.72
C ASP A 51 -12.31 31.13 -2.62
N GLY A 52 -11.19 30.50 -2.98
CA GLY A 52 -10.26 29.83 -2.07
C GLY A 52 -10.22 28.32 -2.27
N ALA A 53 -9.04 27.72 -2.11
CA ALA A 53 -8.86 26.28 -2.16
C ALA A 53 -9.66 25.62 -1.03
N SER A 54 -10.58 24.71 -1.37
CA SER A 54 -11.23 23.88 -0.35
C SER A 54 -10.21 22.96 0.31
N ASN A 55 -10.34 22.74 1.63
CA ASN A 55 -9.48 21.79 2.35
C ASN A 55 -9.52 20.37 1.75
N ASP A 56 -10.65 20.02 1.11
CA ASP A 56 -10.85 18.75 0.39
C ASP A 56 -9.88 18.57 -0.79
N PHE A 57 -9.47 19.67 -1.44
CA PHE A 57 -8.46 19.61 -2.49
C PHE A 57 -7.08 19.25 -1.94
N LEU A 58 -6.64 19.86 -0.85
CA LEU A 58 -5.33 19.60 -0.25
C LEU A 58 -5.21 18.15 0.23
N LEU A 59 -6.31 17.59 0.74
CA LEU A 59 -6.42 16.17 1.09
C LEU A 59 -6.23 15.27 -0.14
N THR A 60 -6.93 15.59 -1.23
CA THR A 60 -6.81 14.85 -2.49
C THR A 60 -5.41 14.97 -3.10
N LEU A 61 -4.81 16.16 -3.06
CA LEU A 61 -3.45 16.42 -3.56
C LEU A 61 -2.42 15.61 -2.79
N TYR A 62 -2.50 15.60 -1.45
CA TYR A 62 -1.62 14.79 -0.61
C TYR A 62 -1.70 13.30 -0.99
N ASP A 63 -2.91 12.75 -1.10
CA ASP A 63 -3.11 11.34 -1.43
C ASP A 63 -2.56 10.99 -2.82
N ILE A 64 -2.79 11.84 -3.82
CA ILE A 64 -2.24 11.67 -5.16
C ILE A 64 -0.72 11.65 -5.12
N VAL A 65 -0.09 12.59 -4.39
CA VAL A 65 1.37 12.66 -4.29
C VAL A 65 1.93 11.43 -3.58
N VAL A 66 1.33 10.99 -2.45
CA VAL A 66 1.78 9.77 -1.75
C VAL A 66 1.64 8.53 -2.65
N CYS A 67 0.51 8.35 -3.32
CA CYS A 67 0.29 7.27 -4.27
C CYS A 67 1.27 7.32 -5.45
N PHE A 68 1.54 8.51 -5.97
CA PHE A 68 2.48 8.71 -7.07
C PHE A 68 3.92 8.36 -6.66
N VAL A 69 4.35 8.79 -5.47
CA VAL A 69 5.65 8.44 -4.88
C VAL A 69 5.76 6.92 -4.70
N LEU A 70 4.72 6.26 -4.19
CA LEU A 70 4.68 4.80 -4.09
C LEU A 70 4.79 4.15 -5.47
N GLY A 71 3.97 4.57 -6.44
CA GLY A 71 3.93 4.01 -7.78
C GLY A 71 5.27 4.10 -8.51
N ILE A 72 5.90 5.28 -8.51
CA ILE A 72 7.23 5.47 -9.08
C ILE A 72 8.29 4.68 -8.29
N GLY A 73 8.18 4.66 -6.96
CA GLY A 73 9.06 3.85 -6.11
C GLY A 73 9.01 2.36 -6.45
N LEU A 74 7.81 1.82 -6.71
CA LEU A 74 7.59 0.42 -7.12
C LEU A 74 8.12 0.14 -8.54
N ILE A 75 8.27 1.15 -9.39
CA ILE A 75 8.91 1.02 -10.71
C ILE A 75 10.44 1.08 -10.58
N VAL A 76 10.95 2.03 -9.79
CA VAL A 76 12.39 2.26 -9.65
C VAL A 76 13.06 1.17 -8.80
N ALA A 77 12.46 0.72 -7.70
CA ALA A 77 13.06 -0.26 -6.79
C ALA A 77 13.49 -1.59 -7.47
N PRO A 78 12.68 -2.20 -8.37
CA PRO A 78 13.10 -3.34 -9.17
C PRO A 78 14.32 -3.05 -10.04
N THR A 79 14.39 -1.89 -10.71
CA THR A 79 15.55 -1.55 -11.57
C THR A 79 16.87 -1.49 -10.81
N LEU A 80 16.82 -1.03 -9.55
CA LEU A 80 18.01 -0.83 -8.72
C LEU A 80 18.56 -2.13 -8.13
N SER A 81 17.70 -3.15 -7.98
CA SER A 81 17.99 -4.39 -7.25
C SER A 81 18.00 -5.64 -8.13
N ALA A 82 17.11 -5.75 -9.12
CA ALA A 82 16.92 -6.95 -9.94
C ALA A 82 18.12 -7.27 -10.84
N THR A 83 18.96 -6.29 -11.16
CA THR A 83 20.17 -6.48 -11.97
C THR A 83 21.44 -6.55 -11.13
N SER A 84 21.35 -6.40 -9.80
CA SER A 84 22.54 -6.22 -8.96
C SER A 84 23.47 -7.44 -8.88
N ILE A 85 22.96 -8.69 -8.87
CA ILE A 85 23.79 -9.89 -8.83
C ILE A 85 24.17 -10.33 -10.24
N ASN A 86 23.22 -10.25 -11.17
CA ASN A 86 23.47 -10.61 -12.57
C ASN A 86 24.41 -9.63 -13.29
N GLY A 87 24.45 -8.36 -12.87
CA GLY A 87 25.43 -7.37 -13.34
C GLY A 87 26.86 -7.80 -13.02
N ASP A 88 27.15 -8.17 -11.77
CA ASP A 88 28.46 -8.70 -11.39
C ASP A 88 28.87 -9.97 -12.15
N ARG A 89 27.89 -10.83 -12.49
CA ARG A 89 28.15 -12.01 -13.32
C ARG A 89 28.50 -11.61 -14.76
N ALA A 90 27.79 -10.63 -15.31
CA ALA A 90 28.02 -10.15 -16.67
C ALA A 90 29.36 -9.42 -16.80
N ASP A 91 29.78 -8.69 -15.76
CA ASP A 91 31.02 -7.93 -15.72
C ASP A 91 32.25 -8.76 -15.27
N ALA A 92 32.09 -10.09 -15.09
CA ALA A 92 33.11 -11.03 -14.60
C ALA A 92 33.73 -10.67 -13.23
N THR A 93 33.13 -9.76 -12.47
CA THR A 93 33.61 -9.33 -11.14
C THR A 93 33.22 -10.30 -10.02
N LEU A 94 32.32 -11.25 -10.30
CA LEU A 94 31.85 -12.23 -9.32
C LEU A 94 32.97 -13.13 -8.78
N ALA A 95 33.91 -13.55 -9.63
CA ALA A 95 35.05 -14.38 -9.22
C ALA A 95 35.98 -13.61 -8.27
N LEU A 96 36.17 -12.31 -8.54
CA LEU A 96 36.97 -11.42 -7.69
C LEU A 96 36.32 -11.21 -6.31
N LEU A 97 34.98 -11.10 -6.25
CA LEU A 97 34.23 -11.02 -4.99
C LEU A 97 34.19 -12.35 -4.24
N GLN A 98 34.14 -13.49 -4.95
CA GLN A 98 34.20 -14.83 -4.35
C GLN A 98 35.60 -15.19 -3.84
N ALA A 99 36.66 -14.54 -4.34
CA ALA A 99 38.02 -14.64 -3.83
C ALA A 99 38.26 -13.84 -2.54
N THR A 100 37.32 -12.96 -2.15
CA THR A 100 37.40 -12.25 -0.86
C THR A 100 36.87 -13.12 0.28
N ALA A 101 37.42 -12.96 1.49
CA ALA A 101 37.01 -13.71 2.69
C ALA A 101 35.60 -13.38 3.22
N LEU A 102 34.75 -12.73 2.43
CA LEU A 102 33.41 -12.28 2.81
C LEU A 102 32.39 -13.41 2.68
N ARG A 103 31.52 -13.54 3.68
CA ARG A 103 30.48 -14.60 3.68
C ARG A 103 29.39 -14.24 2.67
N SER A 104 28.84 -15.21 1.93
CA SER A 104 27.80 -14.98 0.92
C SER A 104 26.59 -14.17 1.44
N ARG A 105 26.24 -14.31 2.72
CA ARG A 105 25.16 -13.54 3.36
C ARG A 105 25.51 -12.06 3.51
N GLU A 106 26.77 -11.73 3.76
CA GLU A 106 27.24 -10.35 3.97
C GLU A 106 27.22 -9.58 2.64
N ILE A 107 27.54 -10.25 1.53
CA ILE A 107 27.44 -9.69 0.18
C ILE A 107 25.98 -9.38 -0.18
N VAL A 108 25.08 -10.34 0.00
CA VAL A 108 23.65 -10.16 -0.32
C VAL A 108 23.03 -9.02 0.51
N VAL A 109 23.30 -8.99 1.82
CA VAL A 109 22.77 -7.93 2.69
C VAL A 109 23.38 -6.57 2.33
N GLY A 110 24.69 -6.49 2.05
CA GLY A 110 25.33 -5.24 1.63
C GLY A 110 24.72 -4.66 0.35
N LYS A 111 24.44 -5.52 -0.64
CA LYS A 111 23.77 -5.13 -1.89
C LYS A 111 22.32 -4.73 -1.69
N LEU A 112 21.60 -5.46 -0.84
CA LEU A 112 20.23 -5.09 -0.48
C LEU A 112 20.18 -3.71 0.16
N LEU A 113 21.03 -3.46 1.16
CA LEU A 113 21.08 -2.17 1.85
C LEU A 113 21.47 -1.04 0.89
N ALA A 114 22.41 -1.27 -0.04
CA ALA A 114 22.76 -0.27 -1.05
C ALA A 114 21.58 0.07 -1.97
N ALA A 115 20.85 -0.94 -2.46
CA ALA A 115 19.65 -0.74 -3.29
C ALA A 115 18.51 -0.07 -2.50
N TRP A 116 18.33 -0.45 -1.23
CA TRP A 116 17.30 0.11 -0.36
C TRP A 116 17.60 1.57 -0.01
N VAL A 117 18.84 1.91 0.36
CA VAL A 117 19.26 3.31 0.59
C VAL A 117 19.11 4.15 -0.68
N ALA A 118 19.41 3.57 -1.85
CA ALA A 118 19.16 4.22 -3.13
C ALA A 118 17.66 4.52 -3.33
N ALA A 119 16.76 3.57 -3.05
CA ALA A 119 15.32 3.81 -3.10
C ALA A 119 14.85 4.86 -2.07
N ILE A 120 15.39 4.83 -0.85
CA ILE A 120 15.13 5.83 0.20
C ILE A 120 15.59 7.22 -0.24
N ALA A 121 16.65 7.36 -1.05
CA ALA A 121 17.05 8.67 -1.56
C ALA A 121 15.97 9.32 -2.45
N PHE A 122 15.26 8.54 -3.28
CA PHE A 122 14.11 9.04 -4.04
C PHE A 122 12.97 9.46 -3.13
N LEU A 123 12.68 8.66 -2.10
CA LEU A 123 11.70 9.02 -1.08
C LEU A 123 12.10 10.30 -0.34
N GLY A 124 13.37 10.46 0.02
CA GLY A 124 13.91 11.65 0.69
C GLY A 124 13.72 12.93 -0.11
N VAL A 125 13.75 12.86 -1.45
CA VAL A 125 13.40 14.00 -2.32
C VAL A 125 11.91 14.32 -2.26
N ALA A 126 11.03 13.34 -2.06
CA ALA A 126 9.58 13.53 -1.94
C ALA A 126 9.13 14.00 -0.55
N VAL A 127 9.85 13.62 0.51
CA VAL A 127 9.55 13.99 1.91
C VAL A 127 9.25 15.49 2.11
N PRO A 128 10.07 16.45 1.64
CA PRO A 128 9.78 17.87 1.85
C PRO A 128 8.44 18.30 1.23
N PHE A 129 8.03 17.72 0.10
CA PHE A 129 6.72 17.99 -0.51
C PHE A 129 5.58 17.43 0.35
N LEU A 130 5.73 16.19 0.83
CA LEU A 130 4.75 15.56 1.72
C LEU A 130 4.59 16.34 3.05
N ILE A 131 5.70 16.80 3.62
CA ILE A 131 5.68 17.66 4.82
C ILE A 131 4.99 19.00 4.50
N GLY A 132 5.35 19.64 3.39
CA GLY A 132 4.73 20.90 2.96
C GLY A 132 3.21 20.78 2.81
N LEU A 133 2.73 19.72 2.17
CA LEU A 133 1.30 19.43 2.02
C LEU A 133 0.61 19.11 3.36
N THR A 134 1.31 18.42 4.27
CA THR A 134 0.80 18.14 5.62
C THR A 134 0.67 19.43 6.44
N VAL A 135 1.67 20.32 6.38
CA VAL A 135 1.65 21.64 7.02
C VAL A 135 0.51 22.51 6.46
N ALA A 136 0.27 22.44 5.15
CA ALA A 136 -0.84 23.13 4.49
C ALA A 136 -2.23 22.58 4.89
N GLY A 137 -2.30 21.45 5.61
CA GLY A 137 -3.55 20.84 6.07
C GLY A 137 -4.06 19.69 5.21
N GLY A 138 -3.26 19.21 4.24
CA GLY A 138 -3.62 18.07 3.39
C GLY A 138 -3.53 16.70 4.06
N SER A 139 -2.98 16.59 5.28
CA SER A 139 -2.98 15.33 6.04
C SER A 139 -2.71 15.56 7.52
N HIS A 140 -2.96 14.54 8.35
CA HIS A 140 -2.58 14.52 9.76
C HIS A 140 -1.15 13.97 9.95
N TRP A 141 -0.44 14.42 11.00
CA TRP A 141 0.95 14.02 11.24
C TRP A 141 1.13 12.52 11.47
N GLN A 142 0.15 11.86 12.09
CA GLN A 142 0.18 10.40 12.29
C GLN A 142 0.04 9.65 10.97
N ALA A 143 -0.83 10.12 10.07
CA ALA A 143 -0.97 9.57 8.72
C ALA A 143 0.34 9.70 7.94
N LEU A 144 0.96 10.89 7.95
CA LEU A 144 2.27 11.11 7.33
C LEU A 144 3.34 10.13 7.85
N LEU A 145 3.43 9.96 9.17
CA LEU A 145 4.39 9.03 9.75
C LEU A 145 4.13 7.59 9.31
N ALA A 146 2.86 7.15 9.32
CA ALA A 146 2.48 5.82 8.86
C ALA A 146 2.82 5.62 7.37
N HIS A 147 2.50 6.59 6.51
CA HIS A 147 2.83 6.56 5.08
C HIS A 147 4.33 6.47 4.84
N LEU A 148 5.15 7.25 5.55
CA LEU A 148 6.61 7.18 5.43
C LEU A 148 7.15 5.81 5.83
N VAL A 149 6.65 5.24 6.93
CA VAL A 149 7.00 3.87 7.37
C VAL A 149 6.62 2.85 6.29
N ILE A 150 5.38 2.91 5.79
CA ILE A 150 4.89 2.02 4.74
C ILE A 150 5.75 2.13 3.49
N LEU A 151 6.06 3.34 3.02
CA LEU A 151 6.91 3.57 1.84
C LEU A 151 8.32 3.00 2.03
N VAL A 152 8.96 3.25 3.17
CA VAL A 152 10.31 2.75 3.44
C VAL A 152 10.36 1.21 3.41
N PHE A 153 9.43 0.54 4.09
CA PHE A 153 9.43 -0.93 4.19
C PHE A 153 8.93 -1.62 2.92
N THR A 154 7.93 -1.06 2.23
CA THR A 154 7.47 -1.61 0.93
C THR A 154 8.58 -1.56 -0.12
N LEU A 155 9.32 -0.44 -0.23
CA LEU A 155 10.48 -0.33 -1.12
C LEU A 155 11.58 -1.32 -0.75
N GLY A 156 11.86 -1.49 0.55
CA GLY A 156 12.82 -2.48 1.03
C GLY A 156 12.43 -3.92 0.67
N ALA A 157 11.15 -4.28 0.87
CA ALA A 157 10.62 -5.58 0.52
C ALA A 157 10.73 -5.86 -0.99
N VAL A 158 10.36 -4.89 -1.85
CA VAL A 158 10.47 -5.02 -3.31
C VAL A 158 11.92 -5.13 -3.75
N CYS A 159 12.85 -4.35 -3.18
CA CYS A 159 14.28 -4.52 -3.44
C CYS A 159 14.78 -5.92 -3.06
N ALA A 160 14.29 -6.49 -1.96
CA ALA A 160 14.66 -7.82 -1.50
C ALA A 160 14.14 -8.94 -2.41
N ILE A 161 12.90 -8.80 -2.90
CA ILE A 161 12.30 -9.69 -3.90
C ILE A 161 13.11 -9.62 -5.21
N GLY A 162 13.43 -8.41 -5.68
CA GLY A 162 14.22 -8.20 -6.89
C GLY A 162 15.62 -8.80 -6.79
N LEU A 163 16.28 -8.65 -5.64
CA LEU A 163 17.57 -9.31 -5.38
C LEU A 163 17.46 -10.85 -5.42
N GLY A 164 16.36 -11.41 -4.91
CA GLY A 164 16.05 -12.83 -5.01
C GLY A 164 15.99 -13.33 -6.45
N PHE A 165 15.23 -12.64 -7.31
CA PHE A 165 15.18 -12.96 -8.75
C PHE A 165 16.53 -12.72 -9.45
N SER A 166 17.29 -11.71 -9.02
CA SER A 166 18.65 -11.45 -9.55
C SER A 166 19.58 -12.63 -9.31
N ALA A 167 19.46 -13.32 -8.18
CA ALA A 167 20.26 -14.51 -7.90
C ALA A 167 19.80 -15.74 -8.71
N LEU A 168 18.50 -15.87 -8.96
CA LEU A 168 17.87 -17.02 -9.61
C LEU A 168 17.98 -16.99 -11.14
N ALA A 169 17.74 -15.85 -11.76
CA ALA A 169 17.77 -15.72 -13.21
C ALA A 169 19.21 -15.72 -13.73
N ALA A 170 19.42 -16.32 -14.90
CA ALA A 170 20.74 -16.30 -15.56
C ALA A 170 21.00 -14.99 -16.33
N ARG A 171 19.94 -14.26 -16.72
CA ARG A 171 20.03 -13.03 -17.52
C ARG A 171 19.46 -11.84 -16.73
N PRO A 172 20.09 -10.64 -16.78
CA PRO A 172 19.57 -9.44 -16.12
C PRO A 172 18.15 -9.06 -16.56
N SER A 173 17.85 -9.19 -17.86
CA SER A 173 16.52 -8.88 -18.41
C SER A 173 15.42 -9.77 -17.85
N ALA A 174 15.67 -11.08 -17.75
CA ALA A 174 14.71 -12.03 -17.18
C ALA A 174 14.43 -11.75 -15.69
N SER A 175 15.47 -11.38 -14.92
CA SER A 175 15.31 -10.99 -13.52
C SER A 175 14.43 -9.75 -13.36
N ALA A 176 14.68 -8.72 -14.18
CA ALA A 176 13.90 -7.49 -14.15
C ALA A 176 12.42 -7.75 -14.45
N VAL A 177 12.13 -8.51 -15.52
CA VAL A 177 10.76 -8.87 -15.90
C VAL A 177 10.05 -9.64 -14.79
N LEU A 178 10.68 -10.67 -14.20
CA LEU A 178 10.09 -11.45 -13.10
C LEU A 178 9.78 -10.57 -11.88
N THR A 179 10.68 -9.65 -11.55
CA THR A 179 10.46 -8.72 -10.43
C THR A 179 9.27 -7.80 -10.71
N TYR A 180 9.16 -7.26 -11.93
CA TYR A 180 8.01 -6.44 -12.32
C TYR A 180 6.70 -7.22 -12.35
N LEU A 181 6.70 -8.49 -12.77
CA LEU A 181 5.52 -9.34 -12.72
C LEU A 181 5.04 -9.56 -11.28
N VAL A 182 5.96 -9.73 -10.32
CA VAL A 182 5.58 -9.83 -8.90
C VAL A 182 5.02 -8.51 -8.37
N VAL A 183 5.63 -7.37 -8.71
CA VAL A 183 5.10 -6.05 -8.34
C VAL A 183 3.70 -5.83 -8.94
N ALA A 184 3.51 -6.18 -10.21
CA ALA A 184 2.21 -6.09 -10.89
C ALA A 184 1.18 -7.04 -10.25
N ALA A 185 1.57 -8.27 -9.89
CA ALA A 185 0.72 -9.20 -9.18
C ALA A 185 0.33 -8.66 -7.78
N LEU A 186 1.22 -7.93 -7.10
CA LEU A 186 0.93 -7.35 -5.80
C LEU A 186 -0.04 -6.16 -5.89
N VAL A 187 0.10 -5.31 -6.91
CA VAL A 187 -0.69 -4.08 -7.07
C VAL A 187 -2.02 -4.33 -7.79
N VAL A 188 -1.97 -5.01 -8.94
CA VAL A 188 -3.12 -5.26 -9.81
C VAL A 188 -3.67 -6.67 -9.60
N GLY A 189 -2.78 -7.64 -9.35
CA GLY A 189 -3.19 -9.03 -9.17
C GLY A 189 -4.01 -9.26 -7.90
N THR A 190 -3.74 -8.56 -6.79
CA THR A 190 -4.50 -8.70 -5.54
C THR A 190 -5.98 -8.30 -5.67
N PRO A 191 -6.36 -7.11 -6.20
CA PRO A 191 -7.77 -6.79 -6.41
C PRO A 191 -8.41 -7.67 -7.47
N LEU A 192 -7.68 -8.04 -8.52
CA LEU A 192 -8.17 -8.93 -9.56
C LEU A 192 -8.46 -10.34 -9.02
N PHE A 193 -7.59 -10.87 -8.16
CA PHE A 193 -7.77 -12.18 -7.54
C PHE A 193 -8.96 -12.19 -6.56
N MET A 194 -9.15 -11.11 -5.79
CA MET A 194 -10.35 -10.95 -4.96
C MET A 194 -11.61 -10.90 -5.83
N ALA A 195 -11.61 -10.12 -6.92
CA ALA A 195 -12.76 -10.01 -7.81
C ALA A 195 -13.14 -11.38 -8.43
N ILE A 196 -12.15 -12.15 -8.89
CA ILE A 196 -12.35 -13.52 -9.40
C ILE A 196 -12.86 -14.45 -8.31
N SER A 197 -12.43 -14.26 -7.06
CA SER A 197 -12.85 -15.09 -5.93
C SER A 197 -14.23 -14.71 -5.37
N SER A 198 -14.80 -13.57 -5.77
CA SER A 198 -16.09 -13.09 -5.25
C SER A 198 -17.25 -14.09 -5.41
N PRO A 199 -17.41 -14.84 -6.52
CA PRO A 199 -18.52 -15.79 -6.66
C PRO A 199 -18.41 -16.98 -5.70
N LEU A 200 -17.19 -17.32 -5.25
CA LEU A 200 -16.96 -18.39 -4.27
C LEU A 200 -17.37 -18.00 -2.85
N ALA A 201 -17.62 -16.71 -2.61
CA ALA A 201 -18.02 -16.17 -1.32
C ALA A 201 -19.52 -15.81 -1.25
N VAL A 202 -20.32 -16.19 -2.24
CA VAL A 202 -21.77 -15.94 -2.22
C VAL A 202 -22.45 -16.90 -1.25
N GLY A 203 -23.33 -16.36 -0.41
CA GLY A 203 -24.15 -17.11 0.52
C GLY A 203 -25.58 -16.59 0.57
N ASN A 204 -26.50 -17.42 1.04
CA ASN A 204 -27.88 -17.04 1.23
C ASN A 204 -28.04 -16.31 2.56
N GLN A 205 -28.66 -15.14 2.52
CA GLN A 205 -29.04 -14.37 3.70
C GLN A 205 -30.56 -14.29 3.79
N THR A 206 -31.08 -14.62 4.97
CA THR A 206 -32.52 -14.48 5.25
C THR A 206 -32.81 -13.08 5.77
N LEU A 207 -33.56 -12.32 4.99
CA LEU A 207 -34.02 -10.99 5.37
C LEU A 207 -35.45 -11.10 5.92
N VAL A 208 -35.63 -10.72 7.18
CA VAL A 208 -36.93 -10.69 7.86
C VAL A 208 -37.32 -9.24 8.04
N THR A 209 -38.29 -8.78 7.26
CA THR A 209 -38.71 -7.38 7.23
C THR A 209 -40.08 -7.21 7.87
N TYR A 210 -40.17 -6.36 8.89
CA TYR A 210 -41.44 -5.91 9.47
C TYR A 210 -41.84 -4.58 8.82
N SER A 211 -42.97 -4.57 8.12
CA SER A 211 -43.53 -3.38 7.47
C SER A 211 -44.76 -2.85 8.20
N VAL A 212 -45.04 -1.56 7.98
CA VAL A 212 -46.23 -0.89 8.51
C VAL A 212 -47.48 -1.39 7.78
N ASP A 213 -48.53 -1.67 8.55
CA ASP A 213 -49.86 -1.99 8.04
C ASP A 213 -50.63 -0.67 7.84
N TYR A 214 -50.53 -0.08 6.64
CA TYR A 214 -51.17 1.21 6.34
C TYR A 214 -52.69 1.17 6.44
N ASP A 215 -53.32 0.01 6.18
CA ASP A 215 -54.78 -0.14 6.22
C ASP A 215 -55.31 -0.10 7.66
N LYS A 216 -54.50 -0.53 8.64
CA LYS A 216 -54.83 -0.49 10.07
C LYS A 216 -54.19 0.68 10.81
N SER A 217 -53.38 1.47 10.12
CA SER A 217 -52.74 2.65 10.70
C SER A 217 -53.66 3.87 10.57
N THR A 218 -53.68 4.71 11.60
CA THR A 218 -54.44 5.98 11.63
C THR A 218 -53.47 7.14 11.83
N GLU A 219 -53.90 8.39 11.56
CA GLU A 219 -53.05 9.60 11.68
C GLU A 219 -52.28 9.72 13.02
N GLY A 220 -52.77 9.11 14.11
CA GLY A 220 -52.11 9.13 15.43
C GLY A 220 -51.55 7.78 15.92
N LYS A 221 -51.66 6.69 15.16
CA LYS A 221 -51.20 5.36 15.60
C LYS A 221 -50.81 4.48 14.41
N LEU A 222 -49.52 4.23 14.27
CA LEU A 222 -48.97 3.26 13.31
C LEU A 222 -49.09 1.84 13.88
N VAL A 223 -49.60 0.93 13.06
CA VAL A 223 -49.73 -0.50 13.39
C VAL A 223 -48.83 -1.29 12.45
N CYS A 224 -48.08 -2.24 13.00
CA CYS A 224 -47.21 -3.12 12.21
C CYS A 224 -47.96 -4.36 11.75
N LYS A 225 -47.59 -4.87 10.58
CA LYS A 225 -48.04 -6.20 10.17
C LYS A 225 -47.49 -7.24 11.15
N THR A 226 -48.33 -8.20 11.55
CA THR A 226 -47.97 -9.28 12.47
C THR A 226 -47.08 -10.33 11.81
N ASP A 227 -47.27 -10.56 10.51
CA ASP A 227 -46.48 -11.49 9.73
C ASP A 227 -45.35 -10.75 9.00
N PRO A 228 -44.07 -11.06 9.28
CA PRO A 228 -42.96 -10.45 8.58
C PRO A 228 -42.84 -11.01 7.16
N GLU A 229 -42.36 -10.15 6.26
CA GLU A 229 -41.94 -10.60 4.93
C GLU A 229 -40.57 -11.26 5.05
N VAL A 230 -40.48 -12.54 4.68
CA VAL A 230 -39.23 -13.30 4.70
C VAL A 230 -38.75 -13.46 3.27
N SER A 231 -37.63 -12.82 2.96
CA SER A 231 -36.94 -12.92 1.67
C SER A 231 -35.62 -13.66 1.86
N VAL A 232 -35.19 -14.39 0.82
CA VAL A 232 -33.84 -14.95 0.74
C VAL A 232 -33.10 -14.17 -0.33
N GLU A 233 -32.06 -13.47 0.07
CA GLU A 233 -31.20 -12.70 -0.82
C GLU A 233 -29.81 -13.36 -0.92
N GLU A 234 -29.23 -13.31 -2.11
CA GLU A 234 -27.84 -13.72 -2.30
C GLU A 234 -26.93 -12.53 -1.94
N VAL A 235 -26.05 -12.74 -0.97
CA VAL A 235 -25.06 -11.74 -0.55
C VAL A 235 -23.65 -12.28 -0.69
N THR A 236 -22.75 -11.41 -1.10
CA THR A 236 -21.32 -11.74 -1.17
C THR A 236 -20.68 -11.51 0.20
N HIS A 237 -20.17 -12.57 0.82
CA HIS A 237 -19.43 -12.52 2.08
C HIS A 237 -18.01 -11.99 1.87
N THR A 238 -17.89 -10.67 1.67
CA THR A 238 -16.61 -9.98 1.49
C THR A 238 -15.67 -10.15 2.69
N ASP A 239 -16.24 -10.37 3.88
CA ASP A 239 -15.54 -10.64 5.14
C ASP A 239 -14.66 -11.91 5.08
N ARG A 240 -14.94 -12.81 4.14
CA ARG A 240 -14.18 -14.05 3.93
C ARG A 240 -13.02 -13.91 2.93
N ILE A 241 -13.04 -12.88 2.09
CA ILE A 241 -12.10 -12.72 0.96
C ILE A 241 -11.26 -11.44 0.99
N TRP A 242 -11.57 -10.48 1.86
CA TRP A 242 -10.83 -9.20 1.95
C TRP A 242 -9.33 -9.35 2.20
N TRP A 243 -8.91 -10.42 2.89
CA TRP A 243 -7.50 -10.68 3.24
C TRP A 243 -6.60 -10.80 2.01
N MET A 244 -7.16 -11.10 0.84
CA MET A 244 -6.44 -11.13 -0.44
C MET A 244 -5.88 -9.75 -0.83
N LEU A 245 -6.54 -8.67 -0.39
CA LEU A 245 -6.09 -7.29 -0.60
C LEU A 245 -5.02 -6.83 0.40
N ALA A 246 -4.91 -7.50 1.55
CA ALA A 246 -4.04 -7.07 2.64
C ALA A 246 -2.57 -6.83 2.21
N PRO A 247 -1.95 -7.63 1.34
CA PRO A 247 -0.57 -7.39 0.88
C PRO A 247 -0.41 -6.21 -0.09
N ASN A 248 -1.49 -5.62 -0.61
CA ASN A 248 -1.42 -4.59 -1.63
C ASN A 248 -0.90 -3.27 -1.04
N PRO A 249 0.22 -2.70 -1.54
CA PRO A 249 0.83 -1.52 -0.93
C PRO A 249 -0.04 -0.25 -0.95
N PHE A 250 -0.97 -0.12 -1.91
CA PHE A 250 -1.91 1.01 -1.94
C PHE A 250 -3.05 0.83 -0.93
N ILE A 251 -3.51 -0.41 -0.72
CA ILE A 251 -4.51 -0.74 0.30
C ILE A 251 -3.95 -0.51 1.71
N ILE A 252 -2.69 -0.86 1.94
CA ILE A 252 -1.97 -0.60 3.19
C ILE A 252 -1.92 0.91 3.50
N LEU A 253 -1.71 1.77 2.50
CA LEU A 253 -1.77 3.22 2.67
C LEU A 253 -3.20 3.69 3.00
N GLY A 254 -4.21 3.16 2.31
CA GLY A 254 -5.62 3.46 2.58
C GLY A 254 -6.02 3.14 4.03
N ASP A 255 -5.64 1.96 4.52
CA ASP A 255 -5.87 1.56 5.90
C ASP A 255 -5.24 2.52 6.91
N ALA A 256 -4.00 2.94 6.67
CA ALA A 256 -3.32 3.92 7.52
C ALA A 256 -4.03 5.28 7.54
N THR A 257 -4.53 5.75 6.39
CA THR A 257 -5.30 6.99 6.30
C THR A 257 -6.65 6.89 7.01
N ALA A 258 -7.41 5.81 6.79
CA ALA A 258 -8.74 5.65 7.38
C ALA A 258 -8.73 5.55 8.92
N HIS A 259 -7.60 5.10 9.49
CA HIS A 259 -7.38 5.03 10.93
C HIS A 259 -6.75 6.30 11.53
N ALA A 260 -6.30 7.24 10.71
CA ALA A 260 -5.70 8.47 11.20
C ALA A 260 -6.79 9.48 11.63
N PRO A 261 -6.57 10.23 12.74
CA PRO A 261 -7.47 11.30 13.15
C PRO A 261 -7.61 12.38 12.08
N ARG A 262 -8.82 12.91 11.92
CA ARG A 262 -9.09 14.00 10.98
C ARG A 262 -9.35 15.32 11.70
N ARG A 263 -8.92 16.43 11.10
CA ARG A 263 -9.38 17.76 11.48
C ARG A 263 -10.81 17.92 10.95
N LEU A 264 -11.78 18.06 11.85
CA LEU A 264 -13.18 18.35 11.48
C LEU A 264 -13.31 19.76 10.93
N ASP A 265 -14.32 19.98 10.09
CA ASP A 265 -14.76 21.33 9.75
C ASP A 265 -15.44 22.02 10.95
N GLY A 266 -15.68 23.34 10.85
CA GLY A 266 -16.26 24.14 11.93
C GLY A 266 -17.67 23.70 12.37
N TRP A 267 -18.32 22.83 11.60
CA TRP A 267 -19.66 22.29 11.85
C TRP A 267 -19.65 20.85 12.35
N GLY A 268 -18.47 20.25 12.54
CA GLY A 268 -18.31 18.87 12.99
C GLY A 268 -18.76 17.82 11.98
N HIS A 269 -18.93 18.19 10.70
CA HIS A 269 -19.33 17.30 9.62
C HIS A 269 -18.11 16.89 8.77
N ARG A 270 -18.19 15.69 8.18
CA ARG A 270 -17.18 15.21 7.24
C ARG A 270 -17.63 15.58 5.82
N SER A 271 -17.04 16.62 5.24
CA SER A 271 -17.49 17.19 3.96
C SER A 271 -17.20 16.30 2.74
N SER A 272 -16.14 15.48 2.77
CA SER A 272 -15.77 14.58 1.66
C SER A 272 -14.74 13.53 2.08
N TYR A 273 -14.70 12.37 1.41
CA TYR A 273 -13.61 11.39 1.57
C TYR A 273 -12.45 11.73 0.65
N SER A 274 -11.22 11.74 1.17
CA SER A 274 -10.04 11.75 0.29
C SER A 274 -9.90 10.39 -0.42
N PRO A 275 -9.23 10.28 -1.58
CA PRO A 275 -9.15 9.01 -2.31
C PRO A 275 -8.58 7.84 -1.47
N LEU A 276 -7.57 8.10 -0.65
CA LEU A 276 -6.95 7.09 0.21
C LEU A 276 -7.84 6.75 1.40
N GLU A 277 -8.51 7.74 1.98
CA GLU A 277 -9.51 7.54 3.03
C GLU A 277 -10.70 6.72 2.52
N ALA A 278 -11.20 7.01 1.31
CA ALA A 278 -12.24 6.25 0.63
C ALA A 278 -11.81 4.80 0.37
N THR A 279 -10.55 4.61 -0.05
CA THR A 279 -9.99 3.28 -0.25
C THR A 279 -9.91 2.51 1.07
N GLY A 280 -9.43 3.16 2.14
CA GLY A 280 -9.35 2.56 3.47
C GLY A 280 -10.72 2.24 4.06
N SER A 281 -11.67 3.17 3.97
CA SER A 281 -13.05 2.96 4.44
C SER A 281 -13.74 1.84 3.66
N TRP A 282 -13.55 1.78 2.34
CA TRP A 282 -14.06 0.69 1.52
C TRP A 282 -13.48 -0.65 1.98
N THR A 283 -12.16 -0.72 2.22
CA THR A 283 -11.56 -1.96 2.74
C THR A 283 -11.98 -2.33 4.15
N ASP A 284 -12.29 -1.34 4.99
CA ASP A 284 -12.83 -1.55 6.33
C ASP A 284 -14.24 -2.13 6.24
N GLU A 285 -15.09 -1.61 5.35
CA GLU A 285 -16.44 -2.11 5.10
C GLU A 285 -16.45 -3.55 4.55
N LEU A 286 -15.46 -3.93 3.73
CA LEU A 286 -15.34 -5.31 3.25
C LEU A 286 -15.18 -6.32 4.39
N ARG A 287 -14.74 -5.88 5.58
CA ARG A 287 -14.51 -6.72 6.77
C ARG A 287 -15.78 -6.86 7.63
N ASP A 288 -16.84 -6.11 7.32
CA ASP A 288 -18.10 -6.19 8.07
C ASP A 288 -18.73 -7.58 7.86
N PRO A 289 -18.91 -8.37 8.94
CA PRO A 289 -19.51 -9.69 8.82
C PRO A 289 -20.97 -9.57 8.36
N LYS A 290 -21.34 -10.35 7.34
CA LYS A 290 -22.72 -10.44 6.86
C LYS A 290 -23.42 -11.60 7.59
N PRO A 291 -24.37 -11.35 8.50
CA PRO A 291 -25.03 -12.41 9.27
C PRO A 291 -26.03 -13.20 8.40
N ASP A 292 -26.23 -14.48 8.69
CA ASP A 292 -27.14 -15.34 7.91
C ASP A 292 -28.62 -14.92 8.03
N ARG A 293 -28.95 -14.18 9.09
CA ARG A 293 -30.29 -13.62 9.33
C ARG A 293 -30.19 -12.16 9.70
N VAL A 294 -30.84 -11.31 8.92
CA VAL A 294 -30.97 -9.87 9.17
C VAL A 294 -32.44 -9.59 9.47
N VAL A 295 -32.70 -8.90 10.58
CA VAL A 295 -34.04 -8.45 10.94
C VAL A 295 -34.11 -6.94 10.72
N SER A 296 -34.93 -6.51 9.76
CA SER A 296 -35.20 -5.09 9.51
C SER A 296 -36.56 -4.74 10.07
N ASN A 297 -36.60 -3.95 11.15
CA ASN A 297 -37.86 -3.51 11.75
C ASN A 297 -38.12 -2.03 11.45
N PHE A 298 -38.87 -1.76 10.37
CA PHE A 298 -39.24 -0.39 10.01
C PHE A 298 -40.17 0.26 11.05
N CYS A 299 -40.84 -0.53 11.88
CA CYS A 299 -41.73 -0.02 12.91
C CYS A 299 -41.03 0.51 14.16
N ASP A 300 -39.90 -0.09 14.57
CA ASP A 300 -39.15 0.40 15.72
C ASP A 300 -38.32 1.63 15.36
N ASN A 301 -37.76 1.67 14.13
CA ASN A 301 -37.03 2.83 13.63
C ASN A 301 -37.88 4.12 13.60
N TRP A 302 -39.21 4.02 13.51
CA TRP A 302 -40.10 5.17 13.57
C TRP A 302 -40.42 5.62 15.00
N LYS A 303 -40.40 4.73 15.99
CA LYS A 303 -40.59 5.13 17.41
C LYS A 303 -39.39 5.93 17.91
N ASP A 304 -38.19 5.60 17.45
CA ASP A 304 -36.98 6.33 17.79
C ASP A 304 -36.80 7.64 17.00
N SER A 305 -37.50 7.83 15.86
CA SER A 305 -37.37 9.08 15.09
C SER A 305 -38.06 10.29 15.73
N SER A 306 -38.99 10.06 16.67
CA SER A 306 -39.65 11.13 17.44
C SER A 306 -38.95 11.51 18.76
N ASP A 307 -38.08 10.65 19.31
CA ASP A 307 -37.44 10.89 20.62
C ASP A 307 -35.93 10.57 20.70
N ALA A 308 -35.28 10.14 19.61
CA ALA A 308 -33.82 10.02 19.63
C ALA A 308 -33.20 11.42 19.52
N PRO A 309 -32.37 11.87 20.49
CA PRO A 309 -31.41 12.90 20.17
C PRO A 309 -30.59 12.34 19.02
N SER A 310 -30.67 12.98 17.84
CA SER A 310 -29.83 12.67 16.68
C SER A 310 -28.45 12.34 17.22
N SER A 311 -28.00 11.10 16.99
CA SER A 311 -26.83 10.52 17.65
C SER A 311 -25.63 11.45 17.48
N ARG A 312 -25.45 12.31 18.47
CA ARG A 312 -24.40 13.30 18.56
C ARG A 312 -23.20 12.54 19.13
N ARG A 313 -22.51 11.81 18.26
CA ARG A 313 -21.19 11.14 18.39
C ARG A 313 -20.86 10.61 16.98
N ASP A 314 -19.78 10.96 16.31
CA ASP A 314 -18.43 11.10 16.85
C ASP A 314 -17.66 12.33 16.37
N SER A 315 -17.22 13.07 17.38
CA SER A 315 -16.14 14.04 17.38
C SER A 315 -14.82 13.40 16.97
N GLY A 316 -14.36 13.60 15.73
CA GLY A 316 -12.95 13.47 15.34
C GLY A 316 -12.37 12.05 15.36
N ALA A 317 -13.21 11.04 15.58
CA ALA A 317 -12.82 9.64 15.62
C ALA A 317 -12.42 9.13 14.21
N PRO A 318 -11.57 8.09 14.13
CA PRO A 318 -11.21 7.42 12.89
C PRO A 318 -12.44 6.96 12.09
N VAL A 319 -12.29 6.85 10.77
CA VAL A 319 -13.38 6.39 9.87
C VAL A 319 -13.62 4.90 10.05
N ALA A 320 -12.54 4.15 10.22
CA ALA A 320 -12.54 2.70 10.27
C ALA A 320 -13.10 2.20 11.62
N LYS A 321 -13.97 1.20 11.53
CA LYS A 321 -14.57 0.51 12.68
C LYS A 321 -13.67 -0.63 13.17
N HIS A 322 -12.97 -1.31 12.26
CA HIS A 322 -12.15 -2.47 12.59
C HIS A 322 -10.76 -2.06 13.07
N LEU A 323 -9.98 -3.05 13.53
CA LEU A 323 -8.58 -2.83 13.92
C LEU A 323 -7.70 -2.57 12.69
N VAL A 324 -6.74 -1.65 12.86
CA VAL A 324 -5.67 -1.34 11.92
C VAL A 324 -4.94 -2.61 11.45
N PHE A 325 -4.75 -2.81 10.15
CA PHE A 325 -4.07 -4.01 9.62
C PHE A 325 -2.77 -3.72 8.87
N TRP A 326 -2.49 -2.48 8.48
CA TRP A 326 -1.27 -2.10 7.76
C TRP A 326 0.04 -2.62 8.40
N PRO A 327 0.21 -2.70 9.74
CA PRO A 327 1.44 -3.25 10.32
C PRO A 327 1.61 -4.74 10.01
N VAL A 328 0.51 -5.50 10.04
CA VAL A 328 0.52 -6.94 9.73
C VAL A 328 0.86 -7.14 8.26
N SER A 329 0.29 -6.33 7.37
CA SER A 329 0.62 -6.37 5.94
C SER A 329 2.09 -6.07 5.66
N LEU A 330 2.69 -5.11 6.38
CA LEU A 330 4.14 -4.86 6.28
C LEU A 330 4.96 -6.07 6.72
N VAL A 331 4.56 -6.76 7.79
CA VAL A 331 5.24 -8.00 8.22
C VAL A 331 5.16 -9.06 7.12
N VAL A 332 4.00 -9.22 6.47
CA VAL A 332 3.83 -10.14 5.34
C VAL A 332 4.75 -9.75 4.16
N LEU A 333 4.79 -8.48 3.77
CA LEU A 333 5.67 -8.00 2.71
C LEU A 333 7.15 -8.20 3.04
N MET A 334 7.54 -7.92 4.28
CA MET A 334 8.91 -8.14 4.74
C MET A 334 9.26 -9.62 4.80
N ALA A 335 8.31 -10.51 5.13
CA ALA A 335 8.52 -11.95 5.07
C ALA A 335 8.73 -12.44 3.62
N LEU A 336 7.95 -11.93 2.66
CA LEU A 336 8.15 -12.18 1.23
C LEU A 336 9.55 -11.70 0.77
N GLY A 337 9.93 -10.49 1.17
CA GLY A 337 11.26 -9.93 0.92
C GLY A 337 12.39 -10.78 1.53
N ALA A 338 12.24 -11.21 2.78
CA ALA A 338 13.19 -12.08 3.46
C ALA A 338 13.35 -13.42 2.73
N GLY A 339 12.27 -13.98 2.17
CA GLY A 339 12.32 -15.15 1.28
C GLY A 339 13.24 -14.93 0.06
N GLY A 340 13.18 -13.75 -0.54
CA GLY A 340 14.09 -13.32 -1.61
C GLY A 340 15.56 -13.29 -1.18
N VAL A 341 15.85 -12.70 -0.02
CA VAL A 341 17.21 -12.65 0.56
C VAL A 341 17.74 -14.05 0.89
N VAL A 342 16.91 -14.91 1.49
CA VAL A 342 17.30 -16.29 1.82
C VAL A 342 17.64 -17.04 0.53
N THR A 343 16.82 -16.90 -0.51
CA THR A 343 17.04 -17.53 -1.82
C THR A 343 18.33 -17.05 -2.46
N ALA A 344 18.60 -15.74 -2.47
CA ALA A 344 19.85 -15.18 -2.96
C ALA A 344 21.06 -15.69 -2.17
N SER A 345 20.96 -15.73 -0.85
CA SER A 345 22.04 -16.20 0.02
C SER A 345 22.37 -17.69 -0.18
N ARG A 346 21.37 -18.53 -0.46
CA ARG A 346 21.55 -19.97 -0.74
C ARG A 346 22.22 -20.18 -2.08
N ARG A 347 21.88 -19.40 -3.11
CA ARG A 347 22.48 -19.49 -4.45
C ARG A 347 23.93 -19.04 -4.51
N LEU A 348 24.36 -18.17 -3.59
CA LEU A 348 25.74 -17.68 -3.50
C LEU A 348 26.63 -18.48 -2.54
N ARG A 349 26.13 -19.57 -1.92
CA ARG A 349 26.98 -20.43 -1.08
C ARG A 349 28.02 -21.17 -1.91
N VAL A 350 29.22 -21.26 -1.35
CA VAL A 350 30.35 -22.02 -1.87
C VAL A 350 30.43 -23.38 -1.13
N PRO A 351 30.77 -24.51 -1.80
CA PRO A 351 31.07 -24.63 -3.24
C PRO A 351 29.85 -24.37 -4.11
N ALA A 352 30.08 -23.70 -5.25
CA ALA A 352 29.02 -23.43 -6.21
C ALA A 352 28.46 -24.77 -6.74
N GLY A 353 27.13 -24.93 -6.68
CA GLY A 353 26.47 -26.08 -7.30
C GLY A 353 26.57 -26.04 -8.84
N ARG A 354 25.80 -26.90 -9.52
CA ARG A 354 25.79 -26.94 -11.00
C ARG A 354 25.48 -25.55 -11.59
N LEU A 355 26.43 -25.01 -12.35
CA LEU A 355 26.27 -23.76 -13.08
C LEU A 355 25.28 -23.96 -14.24
N PRO A 356 24.41 -22.96 -14.52
CA PRO A 356 23.59 -22.96 -15.72
C PRO A 356 24.47 -23.07 -16.98
N ARG A 357 24.00 -23.80 -18.00
CA ARG A 357 24.69 -23.92 -19.28
C ARG A 357 24.97 -22.53 -19.86
N GLY A 358 26.24 -22.25 -20.17
CA GLY A 358 26.69 -20.98 -20.77
C GLY A 358 27.38 -20.00 -19.81
N VAL A 359 27.52 -20.33 -18.52
CA VAL A 359 28.25 -19.50 -17.55
C VAL A 359 29.69 -19.99 -17.41
N ARG A 360 30.67 -19.17 -17.81
CA ARG A 360 32.09 -19.38 -17.48
C ARG A 360 32.42 -18.55 -16.25
N LEU A 361 32.86 -19.20 -15.18
CA LEU A 361 33.62 -18.53 -14.11
C LEU A 361 35.06 -18.45 -14.61
N ALA A 362 35.65 -17.25 -14.56
CA ALA A 362 37.08 -17.08 -14.78
C ALA A 362 37.86 -17.63 -13.58
#